data_AF-A0A0D0BZX8-F1
#
_entry.id   AF-A0A0D0BZX8-F1
#
_cell.length_a   1.000
_cell.length_b   1.000
_cell.length_c   1.000
_cell.angle_alpha   90.00
_cell.angle_beta   90.00
_cell.angle_gamma   90.00
#
_symmetry.space_group_name_H-M   'P 1'
#
loop_
_entity.id
_entity.type
_entity.pdbx_description
1 polymer ?
#
loop_
_entity_poly.entity_id
_entity_poly.type
_entity_poly.pdbx_seq_one_letter_code
_entity_poly.pdbx_strand_id
1 'polypeptide(L)' 'LQWHAALEYELIPYSYPPNNLLESLLALYWEQFHPFYPLLHRPTFEKLLASKLHLHDQMFGSTVLAVCALASCHSNDP' A
#
# COMPACT_ATOMS: atom_id res chain seq x y z
N LEU A 1 0.35 -22.43 -32.40
CA LEU A 1 0.21 -22.34 -30.92
C LEU A 1 1.23 -21.27 -30.48
N GLN A 2 0.97 -20.41 -29.49
CA GLN A 2 1.93 -19.40 -29.04
C GLN A 2 1.80 -19.24 -27.51
N TRP A 3 2.34 -20.21 -26.77
CA TRP A 3 2.22 -20.32 -25.31
C TRP A 3 3.38 -19.60 -24.58
N HIS A 4 4.18 -18.84 -25.33
CA HIS A 4 5.27 -18.00 -24.82
C HIS A 4 5.01 -16.50 -25.02
N ALA A 5 3.79 -16.08 -25.36
CA ALA A 5 3.46 -14.66 -25.30
C ALA A 5 3.39 -14.28 -23.82
N ALA A 6 4.51 -13.83 -23.26
CA ALA A 6 4.48 -13.06 -22.03
C ALA A 6 3.47 -11.93 -22.30
N LEU A 7 2.37 -11.91 -21.56
CA LEU A 7 1.49 -10.76 -21.57
C LEU A 7 2.38 -9.57 -21.24
N GLU A 8 2.62 -8.70 -22.22
CA GLU A 8 3.15 -7.37 -21.97
C GLU A 8 2.08 -6.66 -21.16
N TYR A 9 2.05 -6.92 -19.85
CA TYR A 9 1.13 -6.30 -18.93
C TYR A 9 1.58 -4.86 -18.85
N GLU A 10 0.86 -3.95 -19.50
CA GLU A 10 1.11 -2.52 -19.35
C GLU A 10 1.07 -2.21 -17.84
N LEU A 11 2.21 -1.80 -17.29
CA LEU A 11 2.32 -1.44 -15.88
C LEU A 11 1.56 -0.13 -15.66
N ILE A 12 0.27 -0.24 -15.35
CA ILE A 12 -0.55 0.92 -14.97
C ILE A 12 0.01 1.44 -13.63
N PRO A 13 0.48 2.70 -13.57
CA PRO A 13 0.95 3.29 -12.32
C PRO A 13 -0.18 3.33 -11.29
N TYR A 14 0.15 3.04 -10.03
CA TYR A 14 -0.82 3.18 -8.96
C TYR A 14 -1.13 4.66 -8.67
N SER A 15 -2.41 4.93 -8.43
CA SER A 15 -2.86 6.20 -7.85
C SER A 15 -2.95 6.04 -6.34
N TYR A 16 -2.28 6.93 -5.61
CA TYR A 16 -2.25 6.92 -4.15
C TYR A 16 -3.15 8.02 -3.58
N PRO A 17 -3.66 7.84 -2.35
CA PRO A 17 -4.34 8.92 -1.64
C PRO A 17 -3.44 10.15 -1.46
N PRO A 18 -4.02 11.35 -1.27
CA PRO A 18 -3.27 12.52 -0.80
C PRO A 18 -2.46 12.20 0.46
N ASN A 19 -1.28 12.82 0.63
CA ASN A 19 -0.34 12.47 1.71
C ASN A 19 -0.96 12.52 3.11
N ASN A 20 -1.81 13.51 3.39
CA ASN A 20 -2.51 13.64 4.67
C ASN A 20 -3.47 12.46 4.93
N LEU A 21 -4.19 12.03 3.88
CA LEU A 21 -5.08 10.86 3.96
C LEU A 21 -4.27 9.57 4.09
N LEU A 22 -3.17 9.43 3.33
CA LEU A 22 -2.26 8.29 3.43
C LEU A 22 -1.73 8.13 4.86
N GLU A 23 -1.21 9.20 5.46
CA GLU A 23 -0.70 9.18 6.84
C GLU A 23 -1.78 8.79 7.86
N SER A 24 -2.99 9.33 7.72
CA SER A 24 -4.15 8.97 8.56
C SER A 24 -4.50 7.49 8.45
N LEU A 25 -4.57 6.96 7.23
CA LEU A 25 -4.87 5.55 6.98
C LEU A 25 -3.78 4.62 7.55
N LEU A 26 -2.50 5.01 7.45
CA LEU A 26 -1.42 4.24 8.07
C LEU A 26 -1.53 4.21 9.59
N ALA A 27 -1.84 5.35 10.22
CA ALA A 27 -2.06 5.41 11.66
C ALA A 27 -3.21 4.48 12.08
N LEU A 28 -4.34 4.53 11.36
CA LEU A 28 -5.49 3.64 11.58
C LEU A 28 -5.13 2.17 11.39
N TYR A 29 -4.32 1.83 10.39
CA TYR A 29 -3.87 0.43 10.21
C TYR A 29 -3.06 -0.06 11.40
N TRP A 30 -2.09 0.74 11.87
CA TRP A 30 -1.26 0.36 13.01
C TRP A 30 -2.04 0.26 14.32
N GLU A 31 -3.12 1.04 14.46
CA GLU A 31 -3.95 1.05 15.66
C GLU A 31 -5.03 -0.05 15.63
N GLN A 32 -5.71 -0.24 14.50
CA GLN A 32 -6.92 -1.08 14.40
C GLN A 32 -6.64 -2.49 13.85
N PHE A 33 -5.65 -2.66 12.96
CA PHE A 33 -5.38 -3.95 12.30
C PHE A 33 -4.13 -4.64 12.82
N HIS A 34 -3.03 -3.91 12.94
CA HIS A 34 -1.73 -4.47 13.30
C HIS A 34 -1.72 -5.25 14.64
N PRO A 35 -2.46 -4.85 15.70
CA PRO A 35 -2.51 -5.61 16.94
C PRO A 35 -3.09 -7.02 16.80
N PHE A 36 -3.99 -7.22 15.81
CA PHE A 36 -4.62 -8.51 15.54
C PHE A 36 -3.91 -9.28 14.41
N TYR A 37 -3.32 -8.57 13.45
CA TYR A 37 -2.66 -9.13 12.27
C TYR A 37 -1.30 -8.47 12.00
N PRO A 38 -0.24 -8.84 12.74
CA PRO A 38 1.08 -8.20 12.63
C PRO A 38 1.89 -8.72 11.44
N LEU A 39 1.31 -8.66 10.24
CA LEU A 39 1.93 -9.15 8.99
C LEU A 39 3.08 -8.25 8.52
N LEU A 40 3.01 -6.96 8.82
CA LEU A 40 3.96 -5.95 8.34
C LEU A 40 4.87 -5.48 9.47
N HIS A 41 6.18 -5.57 9.28
CA HIS A 41 7.15 -4.99 10.23
C HIS A 41 7.16 -3.46 10.11
N ARG A 42 6.52 -2.77 11.06
CA ARG A 42 6.31 -1.32 11.04
C ARG A 42 7.57 -0.48 10.76
N PRO A 43 8.72 -0.69 11.44
CA PRO A 43 9.92 0.10 11.15
C PRO A 43 10.42 -0.03 9.71
N THR A 44 10.34 -1.24 9.13
CA THR A 44 10.73 -1.45 7.73
C THR A 44 9.74 -0.77 6.80
N PHE A 45 8.44 -0.92 7.05
CA PHE A 45 7.41 -0.31 6.23
C PHE A 45 7.55 1.22 6.18
N GLU A 46 7.67 1.87 7.34
CA GLU A 46 7.82 3.33 7.44
C GLU A 46 9.09 3.81 6.74
N LYS A 47 10.21 3.08 6.88
CA LYS A 47 11.47 3.41 6.17
C LYS A 47 11.31 3.34 4.66
N LEU A 48 10.68 2.29 4.14
CA LEU A 48 10.46 2.11 2.70
C LEU A 48 9.44 3.11 2.13
N LEU A 49 8.44 3.48 2.93
CA LEU A 49 7.48 4.52 2.56
C LEU A 49 8.16 5.89 2.49
N ALA A 50 8.99 6.23 3.49
CA ALA A 50 9.73 7.49 3.54
C ALA A 50 10.72 7.63 2.37
N SER A 51 11.31 6.52 1.90
CA SER A 51 12.13 6.51 0.68
C SER A 51 11.32 6.58 -0.61
N LYS A 52 9.99 6.74 -0.53
CA LYS A 52 9.05 6.77 -1.66
C LYS A 52 9.14 5.53 -2.56
N LEU A 53 9.47 4.37 -1.97
CA LEU A 53 9.63 3.14 -2.74
C LEU A 53 8.33 2.74 -3.43
N HIS A 54 7.18 3.05 -2.83
CA HIS A 54 5.85 2.74 -3.37
C HIS A 54 5.58 3.38 -4.75
N LEU A 55 6.27 4.47 -5.09
CA LEU A 55 6.13 5.11 -6.40
C LEU A 55 6.89 4.38 -7.52
N HIS A 56 7.82 3.49 -7.18
CA HIS A 56 8.76 2.87 -8.12
C HIS A 56 8.72 1.34 -8.09
N ASP A 57 8.35 0.75 -6.95
CA ASP A 57 8.24 -0.69 -6.76
C ASP A 57 6.76 -1.08 -6.69
N GLN A 58 6.30 -1.88 -7.65
CA GLN A 58 4.89 -2.25 -7.76
C GLN A 58 4.42 -3.17 -6.62
N MET A 59 5.30 -4.03 -6.11
CA MET A 59 4.96 -4.96 -5.04
C MET A 59 4.76 -4.21 -3.71
N PHE A 60 5.68 -3.31 -3.39
CA PHE A 60 5.53 -2.46 -2.22
C PHE A 60 4.40 -1.45 -2.40
N GLY A 61 4.22 -0.90 -3.60
CA GLY A 61 3.12 0.01 -3.93
C GLY A 61 1.74 -0.61 -3.70
N SER A 62 1.52 -1.82 -4.22
CA SER A 62 0.30 -2.59 -3.97
C SER A 62 0.11 -2.91 -2.49
N THR A 63 1.18 -3.16 -1.74
CA THR A 63 1.13 -3.37 -0.28
C THR A 63 0.66 -2.12 0.44
N VAL A 64 1.15 -0.93 0.07
CA VAL A 64 0.67 0.35 0.63
C VAL A 64 -0.81 0.54 0.37
N LEU A 65 -1.28 0.27 -0.86
CA LEU A 65 -2.71 0.37 -1.19
C LEU A 65 -3.57 -0.64 -0.44
N ALA A 66 -3.08 -1.86 -0.22
CA ALA A 66 -3.78 -2.85 0.59
C ALA A 66 -3.93 -2.38 2.04
N VAL A 67 -2.88 -1.78 2.61
CA VAL A 67 -2.94 -1.14 3.93
C VAL A 67 -3.97 -0.02 3.96
N CYS A 68 -3.97 0.86 2.96
CA CYS A 68 -4.98 1.92 2.83
C CYS A 68 -6.40 1.34 2.79
N ALA A 69 -6.64 0.33 1.95
CA ALA A 69 -7.96 -0.28 1.78
C ALA A 69 -8.48 -0.93 3.08
N LEU A 70 -7.59 -1.58 3.85
CA LEU A 70 -7.95 -2.12 5.17
C LEU A 70 -8.32 -1.01 6.14
N ALA A 71 -7.51 0.05 6.21
CA ALA A 71 -7.75 1.18 7.11
C ALA A 71 -8.97 2.04 6.72
N SER A 72 -9.34 2.09 5.45
CA SER A 72 -10.42 2.95 4.94
C SER A 72 -11.76 2.72 5.63
N CYS A 73 -12.07 1.49 6.08
CA CYS A 73 -13.33 1.24 6.79
C CYS A 73 -13.40 1.89 8.18
N HIS A 74 -12.28 2.36 8.72
CA HIS A 74 -12.19 3.11 9.98
C HIS A 74 -11.94 4.61 9.74
N SER A 75 -11.82 5.05 8.49
CA SER A 75 -11.66 6.46 8.14
C SER A 75 -13.01 7.19 8.20
N ASN A 76 -13.01 8.41 8.72
CA ASN A 76 -14.15 9.34 8.63
C ASN A 76 -14.01 10.35 7.47
N ASP A 77 -12.89 10.29 6.75
CA ASP A 77 -12.65 11.09 5.55
C ASP A 77 -13.47 10.50 4.38
N PRO A 78 -14.27 11.31 3.65
CA PRO A 78 -15.24 10.85 2.64
C PRO A 78 -14.62 10.25 1.36
#